data_AF-A0A3T0RQW7-F1
#
_entry.id   AF-A0A3T0RQW7-F1
#
_cell.length_a   1.000
_cell.length_b   1.000
_cell.length_c   1.000
_cell.angle_alpha   90.00
_cell.angle_beta   90.00
_cell.angle_gamma   90.00
#
_symmetry.space_group_name_H-M   'P 1'
#
loop_
_entity.id
_entity.type
_entity.pdbx_description
1 polymer ?
#
loop_
_entity_poly.entity_id
_entity_poly.type
_entity_poly.pdbx_seq_one_letter_code
_entity_poly.pdbx_strand_id
1 'polypeptide(L)'
;MSGQVTTASYDPQDRLTNYNTLSFQYNANGEVSSKKNSVTNQAAAFTFNSFSQLLGVKSGSNSIDYQMDGFGRRVQNSLNGKLQNSFIYMNNRLMGILGADGVLIQRYAYSSKSHVPDQIITKTEAYRIITDYLGSVRLVVRLRDGAIVQEMMHDEFGRVEKNTAPGFQPFGFSGGLYDANTTLVQFGARWYDPEIGRWLSKDPSLFNGGENLYAYAENNPINLIDVTGLSPQVPTIGEGGLSAGGGGGGAILLPAIQGIVNLLSERLPYDGPKGGSLVLPGNDGEKIQERFYDENGEPIKDYDWHPDHGAGTPHVHDWEPQPFGPRNQRDRDKKRGPGRKPEPGECE
;
A
#
# COMPACT_ATOMS: atom_id res chain seq x y z
N MET A 1 -5.89 -6.75 24.14
CA MET A 1 -4.56 -7.20 23.69
C MET A 1 -3.85 -7.85 24.87
N SER A 2 -3.65 -9.17 24.86
CA SER A 2 -2.70 -9.81 25.79
C SER A 2 -1.30 -9.43 25.31
N GLY A 3 -0.49 -8.79 26.16
CA GLY A 3 0.87 -8.36 25.84
C GLY A 3 1.83 -9.53 25.60
N GLN A 4 1.68 -10.23 24.48
CA GLN A 4 2.65 -11.22 24.04
C GLN A 4 3.82 -10.51 23.36
N VAL A 5 5.03 -10.80 23.84
CA VAL A 5 6.26 -10.39 23.18
C VAL A 5 6.37 -11.15 21.87
N THR A 6 6.45 -10.41 20.77
CA THR A 6 6.75 -10.98 19.45
C THR A 6 8.26 -10.98 19.24
N THR A 7 8.83 -12.12 18.86
CA THR A 7 10.25 -12.23 18.51
C THR A 7 10.38 -12.54 17.02
N ALA A 8 11.15 -11.72 16.31
CA ALA A 8 11.38 -11.87 14.88
C ALA A 8 12.86 -11.73 14.55
N SER A 9 13.34 -12.52 13.58
CA SER A 9 14.71 -12.48 13.07
C SER A 9 14.70 -12.37 11.55
N TYR A 10 15.64 -11.60 11.00
CA TYR A 10 15.76 -11.32 9.58
C TYR A 10 17.17 -11.64 9.10
N ASP A 11 17.30 -11.96 7.82
CA ASP A 11 18.61 -12.03 7.17
C ASP A 11 19.02 -10.67 6.57
N PRO A 12 20.24 -10.51 6.02
CA PRO A 12 20.71 -9.25 5.46
C PRO A 12 19.95 -8.71 4.24
N GLN A 13 18.94 -9.43 3.74
CA GLN A 13 18.05 -8.97 2.65
C GLN A 13 16.63 -8.68 3.16
N ASP A 14 16.48 -8.43 4.48
CA ASP A 14 15.20 -8.19 5.15
C ASP A 14 14.20 -9.35 5.03
N ARG A 15 14.67 -10.56 4.76
CA ARG A 15 13.80 -11.73 4.69
C ARG A 15 13.57 -12.25 6.10
N LEU A 16 12.31 -12.36 6.50
CA LEU A 16 11.92 -12.84 7.82
C LEU A 16 12.27 -14.32 7.92
N THR A 17 13.24 -14.70 8.76
CA THR A 17 13.67 -16.10 8.94
C THR A 17 12.92 -16.80 10.07
N ASN A 18 12.57 -16.05 11.12
CA ASN A 18 11.84 -16.56 12.27
C ASN A 18 10.83 -15.52 12.76
N TYR A 19 9.65 -15.97 13.19
CA TYR A 19 8.61 -15.16 13.82
C TYR A 19 7.87 -16.01 14.86
N ASN A 20 8.14 -15.76 16.14
CA ASN A 20 7.67 -16.60 17.25
C ASN A 20 8.04 -18.08 17.03
N THR A 21 7.04 -18.94 16.76
CA THR A 21 7.23 -20.38 16.50
C THR A 21 7.36 -20.70 15.01
N LEU A 22 7.23 -19.71 14.14
CA LEU A 22 7.28 -19.86 12.70
C LEU A 22 8.72 -19.67 12.20
N SER A 23 9.13 -20.52 11.27
CA SER A 23 10.38 -20.43 10.53
C SER A 23 10.09 -20.38 9.03
N PHE A 24 10.91 -19.65 8.29
CA PHE A 24 10.67 -19.37 6.87
C PHE A 24 11.91 -19.65 6.04
N GLN A 25 11.68 -20.08 4.81
CA GLN A 25 12.70 -20.18 3.78
C GLN A 25 12.27 -19.37 2.56
N TYR A 26 13.25 -18.93 1.78
CA TYR A 26 13.05 -18.14 0.57
C TYR A 26 13.81 -18.75 -0.59
N ASN A 27 13.26 -18.60 -1.79
CA ASN A 27 13.99 -18.92 -3.00
C ASN A 27 14.99 -17.80 -3.39
N ALA A 28 15.69 -18.00 -4.51
CA ALA A 28 16.68 -17.04 -5.01
C ALA A 28 16.08 -15.66 -5.39
N ASN A 29 14.81 -15.62 -5.77
CA ASN A 29 14.09 -14.37 -6.08
C ASN A 29 13.64 -13.61 -4.83
N GLY A 30 13.73 -14.23 -3.65
CA GLY A 30 13.27 -13.64 -2.40
C GLY A 30 11.77 -13.83 -2.14
N GLU A 31 11.14 -14.80 -2.79
CA GLU A 31 9.78 -15.23 -2.45
C GLU A 31 9.85 -16.28 -1.33
N VAL A 32 8.90 -16.24 -0.39
CA VAL A 32 8.77 -17.29 0.63
C VAL A 32 8.56 -18.63 -0.08
N SER A 33 9.43 -19.61 0.13
CA SER A 33 9.29 -20.96 -0.42
C SER A 33 8.67 -21.94 0.57
N SER A 34 8.87 -21.70 1.88
CA SER A 34 8.25 -22.51 2.93
C SER A 34 8.02 -21.72 4.22
N LYS A 35 6.98 -22.12 4.95
CA LYS A 35 6.64 -21.66 6.30
C LYS A 35 6.44 -22.90 7.17
N LYS A 36 7.15 -23.01 8.29
CA LYS A 36 7.05 -24.15 9.21
C LYS A 36 6.82 -23.67 10.64
N ASN A 37 5.82 -24.24 11.30
CA ASN A 37 5.62 -24.08 12.74
C ASN A 37 6.46 -25.11 13.48
N SER A 38 7.40 -24.65 14.32
CA SER A 38 8.34 -25.49 15.06
C SER A 38 7.68 -26.32 16.17
N VAL A 39 6.52 -25.89 16.68
CA VAL A 39 5.77 -26.57 17.74
C VAL A 39 4.86 -27.66 17.17
N THR A 40 4.07 -27.34 16.14
CA THR A 40 3.13 -28.31 15.54
C THR A 40 3.78 -29.18 14.46
N ASN A 41 4.99 -28.85 14.02
CA ASN A 41 5.67 -29.43 12.85
C ASN A 41 4.87 -29.32 11.54
N GLN A 42 3.81 -28.52 11.49
CA GLN A 42 3.10 -28.22 10.26
C GLN A 42 3.96 -27.34 9.37
N ALA A 43 3.99 -27.67 8.08
CA ALA A 43 4.72 -26.91 7.08
C ALA A 43 3.84 -26.66 5.86
N ALA A 44 3.95 -25.45 5.32
CA ALA A 44 3.38 -25.04 4.05
C ALA A 44 4.50 -24.75 3.05
N ALA A 45 4.35 -25.22 1.82
CA ALA A 45 5.20 -24.90 0.69
C ALA A 45 4.46 -23.97 -0.26
N PHE A 46 5.15 -22.95 -0.78
CA PHE A 46 4.58 -21.92 -1.64
C PHE A 46 5.24 -21.99 -3.01
N THR A 47 4.44 -21.93 -4.06
CA THR A 47 4.93 -21.96 -5.44
C THR A 47 4.57 -20.65 -6.12
N PHE A 48 5.56 -19.99 -6.71
CA PHE A 48 5.40 -18.74 -7.44
C PHE A 48 5.74 -18.91 -8.92
N ASN A 49 5.17 -18.08 -9.79
CA ASN A 49 5.61 -17.97 -11.17
C ASN A 49 6.78 -16.97 -11.31
N SER A 50 7.29 -16.81 -12.53
CA SER A 50 8.41 -15.89 -12.83
C SER A 50 8.10 -14.40 -12.61
N PHE A 51 6.83 -14.04 -12.38
CA PHE A 51 6.38 -12.69 -12.07
C PHE A 51 6.07 -12.51 -10.59
N SER A 52 6.54 -13.41 -9.72
CA SER A 52 6.30 -13.39 -8.28
C SER A 52 4.83 -13.45 -7.87
N GLN A 53 3.98 -14.07 -8.70
CA GLN A 53 2.59 -14.35 -8.37
C GLN A 53 2.47 -15.76 -7.79
N LEU A 54 1.79 -15.87 -6.65
CA LEU A 54 1.57 -17.15 -5.98
C LEU A 54 0.65 -18.05 -6.82
N LEU A 55 1.16 -19.20 -7.24
CA LEU A 55 0.43 -20.24 -7.97
C LEU A 55 -0.20 -21.27 -7.04
N GLY A 56 0.29 -21.42 -5.81
CA GLY A 56 -0.35 -22.32 -4.87
C GLY A 56 0.38 -22.47 -3.55
N VAL A 57 -0.35 -23.03 -2.59
CA VAL A 57 0.11 -23.35 -1.23
C VAL A 57 -0.23 -24.80 -0.93
N LYS A 58 0.78 -25.60 -0.59
CA LYS A 58 0.61 -26.99 -0.17
C LYS A 58 0.91 -27.12 1.32
N SER A 59 -0.07 -27.55 2.12
CA SER A 59 0.05 -27.78 3.56
C SER A 59 -0.46 -29.18 3.92
N GLY A 60 0.45 -30.07 4.30
CA GLY A 60 0.14 -31.48 4.50
C GLY A 60 -0.43 -32.13 3.23
N SER A 61 -1.62 -32.72 3.34
CA SER A 61 -2.36 -33.29 2.21
C SER A 61 -3.18 -32.28 1.41
N ASN A 62 -3.33 -31.05 1.91
CA ASN A 62 -4.12 -30.02 1.25
C ASN A 62 -3.26 -29.18 0.29
N SER A 63 -3.82 -28.89 -0.88
CA SER A 63 -3.25 -27.98 -1.88
C SER A 63 -4.31 -26.97 -2.30
N ILE A 64 -3.95 -25.69 -2.27
CA ILE A 64 -4.72 -24.62 -2.90
C ILE A 64 -3.92 -24.14 -4.10
N ASP A 65 -4.53 -24.19 -5.27
CA ASP A 65 -3.91 -23.81 -6.53
C ASP A 65 -4.65 -22.60 -7.11
N TYR A 66 -3.88 -21.65 -7.64
CA TYR A 66 -4.38 -20.40 -8.22
C TYR A 66 -3.99 -20.31 -9.69
N GLN A 67 -4.92 -19.88 -10.53
CA GLN A 67 -4.61 -19.46 -11.89
C GLN A 67 -4.62 -17.94 -11.97
N MET A 68 -3.62 -17.38 -12.65
CA MET A 68 -3.45 -15.96 -12.85
C MET A 68 -3.63 -15.61 -14.33
N ASP A 69 -4.22 -14.44 -14.61
CA ASP A 69 -4.19 -13.89 -15.95
C ASP A 69 -2.94 -13.03 -16.22
N GLY A 70 -2.81 -12.52 -17.45
CA GLY A 70 -1.69 -11.68 -17.86
C GLY A 70 -1.57 -10.33 -17.12
N PHE A 71 -2.59 -9.93 -16.36
CA PHE A 71 -2.56 -8.75 -15.49
C PHE A 71 -2.25 -9.11 -14.03
N GLY A 72 -1.99 -10.38 -13.73
CA GLY A 72 -1.68 -10.86 -12.38
C GLY A 72 -2.89 -11.01 -11.46
N ARG A 73 -4.10 -11.02 -12.01
CA ARG A 73 -5.33 -11.20 -11.24
C ARG A 73 -5.62 -12.69 -11.11
N ARG A 74 -6.07 -13.13 -9.94
CA ARG A 74 -6.47 -14.53 -9.70
C ARG A 74 -7.78 -14.81 -10.42
N VAL A 75 -7.73 -15.58 -11.50
CA VAL A 75 -8.92 -15.95 -12.29
C VAL A 75 -9.56 -17.26 -11.86
N GLN A 76 -8.84 -18.14 -11.14
CA GLN A 76 -9.40 -19.36 -10.56
C GLN A 76 -8.73 -19.74 -9.25
N ASN A 77 -9.46 -20.46 -8.40
CA ASN A 77 -8.87 -21.23 -7.32
C ASN A 77 -9.39 -22.67 -7.29
N SER A 78 -8.51 -23.62 -6.96
CA SER A 78 -8.82 -25.03 -6.81
C SER A 78 -8.36 -25.53 -5.45
N LEU A 79 -9.12 -26.43 -4.85
CA LEU A 79 -8.76 -27.14 -3.61
C LEU A 79 -8.55 -28.61 -3.95
N ASN A 80 -7.36 -29.13 -3.68
CA ASN A 80 -6.97 -30.52 -3.92
C ASN A 80 -7.27 -30.95 -5.37
N GLY A 81 -6.91 -30.09 -6.34
CA GLY A 81 -7.13 -30.31 -7.77
C GLY A 81 -8.58 -30.14 -8.24
N LYS A 82 -9.51 -29.76 -7.36
CA LYS A 82 -10.92 -29.51 -7.72
C LYS A 82 -11.19 -28.01 -7.77
N LEU A 83 -11.61 -27.52 -8.94
CA LEU A 83 -12.05 -26.15 -9.13
C LEU A 83 -13.10 -25.77 -8.08
N GLN A 84 -12.90 -24.64 -7.42
CA GLN A 84 -13.87 -24.07 -6.49
C GLN A 84 -14.61 -22.93 -7.17
N ASN A 85 -13.86 -21.91 -7.60
CA ASN A 85 -14.41 -20.69 -8.18
C ASN A 85 -13.61 -20.20 -9.39
N SER A 86 -14.30 -19.53 -10.30
CA SER A 86 -13.69 -18.67 -11.32
C SER A 86 -14.10 -17.22 -11.10
N PHE A 87 -13.17 -16.29 -11.33
CA PHE A 87 -13.31 -14.88 -11.00
C PHE A 87 -13.41 -14.04 -12.28
N ILE A 88 -14.42 -13.16 -12.35
CA ILE A 88 -14.66 -12.29 -13.51
C ILE A 88 -14.27 -10.86 -13.13
N TYR A 89 -13.38 -10.26 -13.91
CA TYR A 89 -12.88 -8.91 -13.68
C TYR A 89 -13.35 -7.94 -14.76
N MET A 90 -13.57 -6.69 -14.36
CA MET A 90 -13.64 -5.54 -15.26
C MET A 90 -12.63 -4.52 -14.75
N ASN A 91 -11.68 -4.16 -15.61
CA ASN A 91 -10.46 -3.44 -15.17
C ASN A 91 -9.81 -4.20 -13.99
N ASN A 92 -9.39 -3.52 -12.93
CA ASN A 92 -8.79 -4.16 -11.75
C ASN A 92 -9.80 -4.50 -10.65
N ARG A 93 -11.11 -4.56 -10.96
CA ARG A 93 -12.16 -4.87 -9.99
C ARG A 93 -12.76 -6.23 -10.25
N LEU A 94 -12.94 -7.01 -9.19
CA LEU A 94 -13.67 -8.27 -9.24
C LEU A 94 -15.17 -7.96 -9.37
N MET A 95 -15.75 -8.32 -10.51
CA MET A 95 -17.16 -8.03 -10.82
C MET A 95 -18.08 -9.20 -10.51
N GLY A 96 -17.55 -10.42 -10.47
CA GLY A 96 -18.34 -11.57 -10.09
C GLY A 96 -17.54 -12.86 -9.93
N ILE A 97 -18.23 -13.86 -9.38
CA ILE A 97 -17.70 -15.20 -9.14
C ILE A 97 -18.62 -16.22 -9.80
N LEU A 98 -18.03 -17.15 -10.53
CA LEU A 98 -18.67 -18.35 -11.01
C LEU A 98 -18.31 -19.52 -10.08
N GLY A 99 -19.28 -20.39 -9.79
CA GLY A 99 -19.03 -21.67 -9.14
C GLY A 99 -18.26 -22.63 -10.05
N ALA A 100 -17.92 -23.80 -9.50
CA ALA A 100 -17.21 -24.86 -10.24
C ALA A 100 -17.96 -25.38 -11.47
N ASP A 101 -19.28 -25.20 -11.52
CA ASP A 101 -20.17 -25.54 -12.63
C ASP A 101 -20.24 -24.44 -13.71
N GLY A 102 -19.53 -23.33 -13.53
CA GLY A 102 -19.54 -22.18 -14.43
C GLY A 102 -20.75 -21.27 -14.25
N VAL A 103 -21.60 -21.50 -13.24
CA VAL A 103 -22.78 -20.67 -12.98
C VAL A 103 -22.40 -19.46 -12.13
N LEU A 104 -22.91 -18.29 -12.51
CA LEU A 104 -22.72 -17.05 -11.76
C LEU A 104 -23.40 -17.11 -10.39
N ILE A 105 -22.60 -17.08 -9.32
CA ILE A 105 -23.08 -17.15 -7.93
C ILE A 105 -23.12 -15.79 -7.24
N GLN A 106 -22.21 -14.88 -7.60
CA GLN A 106 -22.12 -13.54 -7.01
C GLN A 106 -21.70 -12.50 -8.04
N ARG A 107 -22.28 -11.30 -7.94
CA ARG A 107 -21.84 -10.07 -8.60
C ARG A 107 -21.55 -9.01 -7.55
N TYR A 108 -20.65 -8.10 -7.88
CA TYR A 108 -20.26 -7.01 -6.98
C TYR A 108 -20.52 -5.64 -7.61
N ALA A 109 -21.01 -4.71 -6.79
CA ALA A 109 -21.17 -3.31 -7.17
C ALA A 109 -20.33 -2.43 -6.26
N TYR A 110 -19.58 -1.51 -6.88
CA TYR A 110 -18.67 -0.58 -6.22
C TYR A 110 -19.23 0.83 -6.31
N SER A 111 -19.16 1.58 -5.22
CA SER A 111 -19.62 2.97 -5.13
C SER A 111 -18.69 3.81 -4.27
N SER A 112 -18.54 3.47 -2.99
CA SER A 112 -17.88 4.33 -2.00
C SER A 112 -16.36 4.23 -2.01
N LYS A 113 -15.82 3.07 -2.40
CA LYS A 113 -14.38 2.79 -2.48
C LYS A 113 -14.04 2.10 -3.79
N SER A 114 -12.82 2.29 -4.26
CA SER A 114 -12.36 1.71 -5.53
C SER A 114 -11.94 0.25 -5.41
N HIS A 115 -11.58 -0.19 -4.21
CA HIS A 115 -10.91 -1.46 -3.91
C HIS A 115 -11.77 -2.48 -3.18
N VAL A 116 -12.91 -2.09 -2.63
CA VAL A 116 -13.85 -2.98 -1.95
C VAL A 116 -15.28 -2.66 -2.39
N PRO A 117 -16.12 -3.65 -2.72
CA PRO A 117 -17.47 -3.38 -3.17
C PRO A 117 -18.40 -2.99 -2.01
N ASP A 118 -19.46 -2.29 -2.36
CA ASP A 118 -20.53 -1.91 -1.44
C ASP A 118 -21.62 -2.98 -1.35
N GLN A 119 -21.81 -3.76 -2.43
CA GLN A 119 -22.89 -4.74 -2.51
C GLN A 119 -22.46 -6.06 -3.13
N ILE A 120 -23.11 -7.13 -2.68
CA ILE A 120 -23.08 -8.47 -3.27
C ILE A 120 -24.49 -8.76 -3.80
N ILE A 121 -24.60 -9.18 -5.04
CA ILE A 121 -25.86 -9.53 -5.69
C ILE A 121 -25.78 -10.97 -6.16
N THR A 122 -26.64 -11.84 -5.62
CA THR A 122 -26.78 -13.23 -6.07
C THR A 122 -28.01 -13.34 -6.98
N LYS A 123 -28.40 -14.57 -7.34
CA LYS A 123 -29.63 -14.82 -8.11
C LYS A 123 -30.90 -14.43 -7.34
N THR A 124 -30.89 -14.56 -6.01
CA THR A 124 -32.10 -14.47 -5.18
C THR A 124 -32.01 -13.42 -4.07
N GLU A 125 -30.82 -12.94 -3.76
CA GLU A 125 -30.57 -12.08 -2.61
C GLU A 125 -29.61 -10.94 -2.98
N ALA A 126 -29.65 -9.88 -2.18
CA ALA A 126 -28.68 -8.79 -2.24
C ALA A 126 -28.20 -8.47 -0.82
N TYR A 127 -26.93 -8.08 -0.71
CA TYR A 127 -26.26 -7.82 0.55
C TYR A 127 -25.50 -6.50 0.48
N ARG A 128 -25.43 -5.80 1.62
CA ARG A 128 -24.55 -4.66 1.84
C ARG A 128 -23.28 -5.13 2.53
N ILE A 129 -22.12 -4.74 2.01
CA ILE A 129 -20.85 -4.88 2.70
C ILE A 129 -20.63 -3.61 3.53
N ILE A 130 -20.33 -3.79 4.81
CA ILE A 130 -19.95 -2.73 5.73
C ILE A 130 -18.46 -2.88 6.02
N THR A 131 -17.70 -1.82 5.78
CA THR A 131 -16.25 -1.78 5.98
C THR A 131 -15.87 -0.76 7.04
N ASP A 132 -14.64 -0.87 7.57
CA ASP A 132 -14.00 0.26 8.23
C ASP A 132 -13.56 1.34 7.21
N TYR A 133 -12.86 2.38 7.70
CA TYR A 133 -12.41 3.49 6.86
C TYR A 133 -11.34 3.09 5.84
N LEU A 134 -10.50 2.08 6.14
CA LEU A 134 -9.52 1.52 5.22
C LEU A 134 -10.18 0.62 4.15
N GLY A 135 -11.37 0.10 4.43
CA GLY A 135 -12.08 -0.80 3.53
C GLY A 135 -12.00 -2.26 3.95
N SER A 136 -11.52 -2.57 5.16
CA SER A 136 -11.60 -3.93 5.68
C SER A 136 -13.05 -4.30 5.95
N VAL A 137 -13.50 -5.45 5.44
CA VAL A 137 -14.86 -5.93 5.66
C VAL A 137 -15.07 -6.21 7.15
N ARG A 138 -16.17 -5.68 7.71
CA ARG A 138 -16.58 -5.90 9.10
C ARG A 138 -17.87 -6.70 9.17
N LEU A 139 -18.86 -6.36 8.34
CA LEU A 139 -20.15 -7.04 8.29
C LEU A 139 -20.62 -7.22 6.85
N VAL A 140 -21.38 -8.29 6.62
CA VAL A 140 -22.21 -8.46 5.43
C VAL A 140 -23.65 -8.60 5.88
N VAL A 141 -24.51 -7.69 5.43
CA VAL A 141 -25.90 -7.55 5.87
C VAL A 141 -26.82 -7.84 4.70
N ARG A 142 -27.77 -8.77 4.87
CA ARG A 142 -28.78 -9.07 3.86
C ARG A 142 -29.78 -7.93 3.77
N LEU A 143 -30.01 -7.41 2.56
CA LEU A 143 -30.82 -6.20 2.35
C LEU A 143 -32.31 -6.41 2.63
N ARG A 144 -32.83 -7.63 2.41
CA ARG A 144 -34.27 -7.90 2.57
C ARG A 144 -34.75 -7.74 4.02
N ASP A 145 -33.95 -8.15 4.99
CA ASP A 145 -34.38 -8.27 6.40
C ASP A 145 -33.35 -7.75 7.41
N GLY A 146 -32.21 -7.23 6.95
CA GLY A 146 -31.18 -6.67 7.83
C GLY A 146 -30.37 -7.72 8.59
N ALA A 147 -30.52 -9.02 8.27
CA ALA A 147 -29.77 -10.07 8.95
C ALA A 147 -28.26 -9.98 8.63
N ILE A 148 -27.41 -10.05 9.66
CA ILE A 148 -25.96 -10.18 9.50
C ILE A 148 -25.67 -11.61 9.08
N VAL A 149 -25.17 -11.80 7.86
CA VAL A 149 -24.85 -13.13 7.31
C VAL A 149 -23.35 -13.45 7.41
N GLN A 150 -22.52 -12.44 7.62
CA GLN A 150 -21.11 -12.61 7.92
C GLN A 150 -20.63 -11.46 8.80
N GLU A 151 -19.79 -11.77 9.78
CA GLU A 151 -19.05 -10.83 10.60
C GLU A 151 -17.57 -11.21 10.54
N MET A 152 -16.72 -10.21 10.33
CA MET A 152 -15.27 -10.35 10.28
C MET A 152 -14.59 -9.37 11.23
N MET A 153 -13.71 -9.88 12.09
CA MET A 153 -12.83 -9.08 12.94
C MET A 153 -11.38 -9.31 12.53
N HIS A 154 -10.63 -8.21 12.46
CA HIS A 154 -9.23 -8.20 12.06
C HIS A 154 -8.43 -7.46 13.15
N ASP A 155 -7.21 -7.94 13.42
CA ASP A 155 -6.22 -7.14 14.14
C ASP A 155 -5.60 -6.05 13.24
N GLU A 156 -4.66 -5.27 13.79
CA GLU A 156 -4.04 -4.14 13.11
C GLU A 156 -3.30 -4.52 11.82
N PHE A 157 -2.79 -5.75 11.71
CA PHE A 157 -2.13 -6.26 10.51
C PHE A 157 -3.06 -7.14 9.66
N GLY A 158 -4.35 -7.14 9.95
CA GLY A 158 -5.34 -7.82 9.12
C GLY A 158 -5.52 -9.30 9.41
N ARG A 159 -4.93 -9.84 10.48
CA ARG A 159 -5.16 -11.23 10.87
C ARG A 159 -6.60 -11.39 11.32
N VAL A 160 -7.29 -12.37 10.77
CA VAL A 160 -8.71 -12.61 11.07
C VAL A 160 -8.85 -13.23 12.46
N GLU A 161 -9.37 -12.48 13.42
CA GLU A 161 -9.69 -12.94 14.78
C GLU A 161 -11.05 -13.64 14.86
N LYS A 162 -11.97 -13.26 13.97
CA LYS A 162 -13.31 -13.85 13.86
C LYS A 162 -13.79 -13.80 12.41
N ASN A 163 -14.37 -14.90 11.92
CA ASN A 163 -15.13 -14.93 10.67
C ASN A 163 -16.28 -15.93 10.81
N THR A 164 -17.52 -15.43 10.82
CA THR A 164 -18.70 -16.28 11.07
C THR A 164 -19.17 -17.07 9.84
N ALA A 165 -18.69 -16.71 8.64
CA ALA A 165 -19.01 -17.42 7.40
C ALA A 165 -17.80 -17.45 6.43
N PRO A 166 -16.74 -18.21 6.74
CA PRO A 166 -15.57 -18.34 5.86
C PRO A 166 -15.98 -18.80 4.45
N GLY A 167 -15.45 -18.12 3.43
CA GLY A 167 -15.75 -18.43 2.03
C GLY A 167 -17.06 -17.86 1.49
N PHE A 168 -17.85 -17.14 2.31
CA PHE A 168 -19.08 -16.49 1.82
C PHE A 168 -18.79 -15.47 0.70
N GLN A 169 -17.69 -14.73 0.80
CA GLN A 169 -17.20 -13.75 -0.18
C GLN A 169 -15.68 -13.55 0.05
N PRO A 170 -14.92 -13.07 -0.96
CA PRO A 170 -13.46 -13.07 -0.90
C PRO A 170 -12.82 -11.80 -0.33
N PHE A 171 -13.53 -10.70 -0.12
CA PHE A 171 -12.96 -9.44 0.37
C PHE A 171 -12.74 -9.48 1.88
N GLY A 172 -11.53 -9.15 2.34
CA GLY A 172 -11.16 -9.15 3.76
C GLY A 172 -10.54 -7.83 4.19
N PHE A 173 -9.37 -7.93 4.83
CA PHE A 173 -8.56 -6.80 5.25
C PHE A 173 -8.28 -5.83 4.09
N SER A 174 -8.54 -4.53 4.31
CA SER A 174 -8.23 -3.46 3.35
C SER A 174 -8.75 -3.72 1.92
N GLY A 175 -9.87 -4.45 1.77
CA GLY A 175 -10.44 -4.80 0.46
C GLY A 175 -9.65 -5.84 -0.35
N GLY A 176 -8.57 -6.40 0.19
CA GLY A 176 -7.81 -7.46 -0.46
C GLY A 176 -8.61 -8.77 -0.56
N LEU A 177 -8.24 -9.63 -1.50
CA LEU A 177 -8.90 -10.92 -1.72
C LEU A 177 -8.32 -11.97 -0.75
N TYR A 178 -9.01 -12.16 0.37
CA TYR A 178 -8.71 -13.16 1.40
C TYR A 178 -9.06 -14.58 0.93
N ASP A 179 -8.15 -15.52 1.19
CA ASP A 179 -8.39 -16.96 1.01
C ASP A 179 -8.45 -17.66 2.37
N ALA A 180 -9.63 -18.14 2.74
CA ALA A 180 -9.84 -18.79 4.05
C ALA A 180 -9.06 -20.10 4.25
N ASN A 181 -8.60 -20.76 3.17
CA ASN A 181 -7.84 -22.01 3.29
C ASN A 181 -6.36 -21.74 3.60
N THR A 182 -5.80 -20.64 3.10
CA THR A 182 -4.39 -20.27 3.28
C THR A 182 -4.18 -19.12 4.26
N THR A 183 -5.26 -18.43 4.62
CA THR A 183 -5.31 -17.19 5.40
C THR A 183 -4.56 -16.01 4.80
N LEU A 184 -4.09 -16.14 3.56
CA LEU A 184 -3.40 -15.07 2.82
C LEU A 184 -4.39 -14.10 2.18
N VAL A 185 -3.89 -12.92 1.87
CA VAL A 185 -4.64 -11.87 1.17
C VAL A 185 -3.91 -11.50 -0.11
N GLN A 186 -4.61 -11.53 -1.24
CA GLN A 186 -4.08 -11.01 -2.50
C GLN A 186 -4.43 -9.53 -2.64
N PHE A 187 -3.41 -8.70 -2.85
CA PHE A 187 -3.53 -7.28 -3.20
C PHE A 187 -2.79 -7.04 -4.51
N GLY A 188 -3.44 -6.45 -5.50
CA GLY A 188 -2.81 -6.10 -6.79
C GLY A 188 -1.70 -7.04 -7.23
N ALA A 189 -0.45 -6.57 -7.13
CA ALA A 189 0.75 -7.30 -7.55
C ALA A 189 1.28 -8.36 -6.56
N ARG A 190 0.90 -8.33 -5.28
CA ARG A 190 1.55 -9.13 -4.22
C ARG A 190 0.57 -9.91 -3.34
N TRP A 191 1.09 -10.99 -2.77
CA TRP A 191 0.42 -11.76 -1.73
C TRP A 191 0.94 -11.35 -0.36
N TYR A 192 0.01 -11.08 0.55
CA TYR A 192 0.24 -10.65 1.91
C TYR A 192 -0.09 -11.77 2.90
N ASP A 193 0.75 -11.93 3.92
CA ASP A 193 0.49 -12.82 5.06
C ASP A 193 0.18 -11.98 6.30
N PRO A 194 -1.11 -11.85 6.67
CA PRO A 194 -1.52 -11.11 7.85
C PRO A 194 -0.98 -11.67 9.17
N GLU A 195 -0.62 -12.97 9.23
CA GLU A 195 -0.11 -13.57 10.48
C GLU A 195 1.24 -12.97 10.88
N ILE A 196 2.03 -12.53 9.89
CA ILE A 196 3.35 -11.92 10.10
C ILE A 196 3.40 -10.44 9.70
N GLY A 197 2.31 -9.89 9.18
CA GLY A 197 2.20 -8.49 8.80
C GLY A 197 3.05 -8.08 7.59
N ARG A 198 3.38 -9.00 6.66
CA ARG A 198 4.34 -8.75 5.57
C ARG A 198 3.96 -9.35 4.22
N TRP A 199 4.56 -8.82 3.16
CA TRP A 199 4.49 -9.40 1.81
C TRP A 199 5.30 -10.70 1.71
N LEU A 200 4.82 -11.64 0.91
CA LEU A 200 5.49 -12.92 0.65
C LEU A 200 6.58 -12.86 -0.44
N SER A 201 6.70 -11.72 -1.13
CA SER A 201 7.68 -11.46 -2.20
C SER A 201 8.19 -10.02 -2.10
N LYS A 202 9.35 -9.77 -2.71
CA LYS A 202 9.91 -8.41 -2.81
C LYS A 202 8.97 -7.52 -3.62
N ASP A 203 8.95 -6.24 -3.28
CA ASP A 203 8.25 -5.22 -4.06
C ASP A 203 8.74 -5.21 -5.53
N PRO A 204 7.85 -5.46 -6.52
CA PRO A 204 8.21 -5.37 -7.93
C PRO A 204 8.63 -3.95 -8.35
N SER A 205 8.19 -2.92 -7.61
CA SER A 205 8.61 -1.53 -7.82
C SER A 205 9.95 -1.21 -7.14
N LEU A 206 10.55 -2.20 -6.46
CA LEU A 206 11.77 -2.06 -5.67
C LEU A 206 11.62 -0.93 -4.64
N PHE A 207 12.60 -0.03 -4.58
CA PHE A 207 12.64 1.04 -3.59
C PHE A 207 11.66 2.19 -3.86
N ASN A 208 10.85 2.12 -4.93
CA ASN A 208 9.75 3.07 -5.13
C ASN A 208 8.62 2.85 -4.10
N GLY A 209 8.48 1.63 -3.58
CA GLY A 209 7.48 1.29 -2.54
C GLY A 209 7.98 1.48 -1.10
N GLY A 210 9.26 1.79 -0.91
CA GLY A 210 9.91 1.95 0.39
C GLY A 210 11.24 1.20 0.50
N GLU A 211 11.98 1.45 1.59
CA GLU A 211 13.31 0.86 1.81
C GLU A 211 13.24 -0.66 2.09
N ASN A 212 12.21 -1.10 2.82
CA ASN A 212 12.00 -2.52 3.10
C ASN A 212 11.03 -3.13 2.08
N LEU A 213 11.56 -3.94 1.18
CA LEU A 213 10.81 -4.53 0.04
C LEU A 213 9.68 -5.49 0.44
N TYR A 214 9.50 -5.78 1.73
CA TYR A 214 8.50 -6.69 2.26
C TYR A 214 7.55 -6.03 3.27
N ALA A 215 7.78 -4.77 3.63
CA ALA A 215 6.94 -4.07 4.59
C ALA A 215 5.57 -3.76 3.98
N TYR A 216 4.51 -3.96 4.76
CA TYR A 216 3.17 -3.52 4.41
C TYR A 216 2.92 -2.14 5.03
N ALA A 217 2.48 -1.19 4.19
CA ALA A 217 1.99 0.10 4.65
C ALA A 217 2.95 0.86 5.59
N GLU A 218 4.26 0.78 5.35
CA GLU A 218 5.32 1.37 6.19
C GLU A 218 5.26 0.95 7.67
N ASN A 219 4.72 -0.25 7.96
CA ASN A 219 4.41 -0.73 9.31
C ASN A 219 3.40 0.17 10.07
N ASN A 220 2.62 0.97 9.34
CA ASN A 220 1.54 1.80 9.87
C ASN A 220 0.19 1.40 9.25
N PRO A 221 -0.25 0.13 9.40
CA PRO A 221 -1.43 -0.42 8.74
C PRO A 221 -2.75 0.17 9.27
N ILE A 222 -2.71 0.92 10.37
CA ILE A 222 -3.85 1.70 10.84
C ILE A 222 -4.02 2.93 9.96
N ASN A 223 -2.97 3.68 9.64
CA ASN A 223 -3.13 4.94 8.92
C ASN A 223 -2.95 4.81 7.40
N LEU A 224 -2.31 3.73 6.94
CA LEU A 224 -1.96 3.52 5.54
C LEU A 224 -2.51 2.19 5.02
N ILE A 225 -2.70 2.14 3.70
CA ILE A 225 -3.16 0.97 2.95
C ILE A 225 -2.27 0.76 1.71
N ASP A 226 -2.06 -0.47 1.26
CA ASP A 226 -1.43 -0.72 -0.05
C ASP A 226 -2.33 -1.66 -0.88
N VAL A 227 -3.32 -1.06 -1.54
CA VAL A 227 -4.27 -1.78 -2.41
C VAL A 227 -3.58 -2.38 -3.63
N THR A 228 -2.54 -1.71 -4.12
CA THR A 228 -1.82 -2.08 -5.34
C THR A 228 -0.81 -3.20 -5.12
N GLY A 229 -0.38 -3.40 -3.87
CA GLY A 229 0.76 -4.22 -3.54
C GLY A 229 2.06 -3.65 -4.11
N LEU A 230 2.21 -2.32 -4.21
CA LEU A 230 3.40 -1.65 -4.76
C LEU A 230 3.84 -0.44 -3.96
N SER A 231 2.92 0.26 -3.29
CA SER A 231 3.25 1.46 -2.52
C SER A 231 2.16 1.76 -1.50
N PRO A 232 2.52 2.09 -0.25
CA PRO A 232 1.60 2.61 0.75
C PRO A 232 0.86 3.88 0.28
N GLN A 233 -0.39 4.02 0.70
CA GLN A 233 -1.29 5.10 0.33
C GLN A 233 -2.05 5.57 1.57
N VAL A 234 -2.29 6.88 1.65
CA VAL A 234 -3.28 7.42 2.57
C VAL A 234 -4.68 7.10 2.02
N PRO A 235 -5.62 6.60 2.83
CA PRO A 235 -6.97 6.32 2.38
C PRO A 235 -7.65 7.58 1.84
N THR A 236 -7.96 7.61 0.55
CA THR A 236 -8.76 8.69 -0.03
C THR A 236 -10.23 8.49 0.35
N ILE A 237 -10.78 9.41 1.16
CA ILE A 237 -12.22 9.56 1.34
C ILE A 237 -12.83 10.02 0.01
N GLY A 238 -13.75 9.22 -0.52
CA GLY A 238 -14.15 9.28 -1.93
C GLY A 238 -14.75 10.62 -2.37
N GLU A 239 -14.15 11.17 -3.43
CA GLU A 239 -14.86 11.88 -4.49
C GLU A 239 -14.62 11.05 -5.77
N GLY A 240 -15.66 10.85 -6.58
CA GLY A 240 -15.73 9.80 -7.59
C GLY A 240 -14.53 9.69 -8.54
N GLY A 241 -13.95 8.49 -8.56
CA GLY A 241 -13.33 7.86 -9.73
C GLY A 241 -12.25 8.63 -10.48
N LEU A 242 -10.99 8.27 -10.24
CA LEU A 242 -10.02 7.96 -11.30
C LEU A 242 -8.91 7.08 -10.68
N SER A 243 -8.92 5.78 -10.99
CA SER A 243 -7.73 4.95 -10.80
C SER A 243 -6.90 5.14 -12.07
N ALA A 244 -5.86 5.97 -11.98
CA ALA A 244 -4.85 6.02 -13.03
C ALA A 244 -3.98 4.77 -12.92
N GLY A 245 -4.25 3.79 -13.79
CA GLY A 245 -3.24 2.82 -14.16
C GLY A 245 -2.22 3.51 -15.07
N GLY A 246 -0.95 3.46 -14.71
CA GLY A 246 0.14 4.00 -15.53
C GLY A 246 1.32 4.42 -14.66
N GLY A 247 2.44 3.71 -14.79
CA GLY A 247 3.64 3.94 -14.00
C GLY A 247 4.31 5.30 -14.23
N GLY A 248 5.11 5.68 -13.24
CA GLY A 248 6.13 6.73 -13.33
C GLY A 248 5.64 8.14 -12.98
N GLY A 249 5.99 8.59 -11.77
CA GLY A 249 6.07 10.01 -11.42
C GLY A 249 4.74 10.68 -11.03
N GLY A 250 4.64 11.08 -9.76
CA GLY A 250 3.70 12.09 -9.29
C GLY A 250 2.26 11.60 -9.17
N ALA A 251 1.88 11.14 -7.97
CA ALA A 251 0.48 11.22 -7.58
C ALA A 251 0.06 12.69 -7.65
N ILE A 252 -0.88 13.04 -8.53
CA ILE A 252 -1.54 14.34 -8.52
C ILE A 252 -2.40 14.37 -7.25
N LEU A 253 -1.79 14.83 -6.16
CA LEU A 253 -2.48 15.06 -4.90
C LEU A 253 -3.29 16.36 -5.06
N LEU A 254 -4.59 16.27 -4.78
CA LEU A 254 -5.43 17.47 -4.66
C LEU A 254 -4.82 18.43 -3.63
N PRO A 255 -4.95 19.77 -3.80
CA PRO A 255 -4.28 20.76 -2.95
C PRO A 255 -4.48 20.59 -1.45
N ALA A 256 -5.63 20.03 -1.04
CA ALA A 256 -5.97 19.74 0.35
C ALA A 256 -5.10 18.63 0.98
N ILE A 257 -4.55 17.71 0.18
CA ILE A 257 -3.73 16.58 0.67
C ILE A 257 -2.25 16.99 0.80
N GLN A 258 -1.78 17.97 0.02
CA GLN A 258 -0.43 18.54 0.19
C GLN A 258 -0.24 19.16 1.58
N GLY A 259 -1.30 19.73 2.16
CA GLY A 259 -1.27 20.31 3.51
C GLY A 259 -0.99 19.31 4.63
N ILE A 260 -1.35 18.02 4.45
CA ILE A 260 -1.14 16.98 5.47
C ILE A 260 0.26 16.38 5.36
N VAL A 261 0.79 16.22 4.13
CA VAL A 261 2.18 15.77 3.92
C VAL A 261 3.18 16.83 4.42
N ASN A 262 2.86 18.12 4.24
CA ASN A 262 3.67 19.23 4.73
C ASN A 262 3.73 19.33 6.27
N LEU A 263 2.81 18.68 6.99
CA LEU A 263 2.83 18.66 8.46
C LEU A 263 3.93 17.75 9.04
N LEU A 264 4.52 16.87 8.22
CA LEU A 264 5.53 15.88 8.62
C LEU A 264 6.91 16.12 8.00
N SER A 265 7.04 17.08 7.07
CA SER A 265 8.32 17.44 6.44
C SER A 265 8.85 18.77 6.96
N GLU A 266 10.06 18.81 7.49
CA GLU A 266 10.75 20.07 7.91
C GLU A 266 11.12 20.99 6.73
N ARG A 267 10.63 20.74 5.51
CA ARG A 267 10.98 21.49 4.29
C ARG A 267 9.80 21.55 3.32
N LEU A 268 9.67 22.67 2.61
CA LEU A 268 8.77 22.78 1.47
C LEU A 268 9.31 22.03 0.24
N PRO A 269 8.43 21.40 -0.57
CA PRO A 269 8.84 20.68 -1.77
C PRO A 269 9.47 21.60 -2.82
N TYR A 270 10.16 20.99 -3.79
CA TYR A 270 10.73 21.71 -4.93
C TYR A 270 9.66 22.04 -5.97
N ASP A 271 8.77 21.08 -6.24
CA ASP A 271 7.62 21.29 -7.12
C ASP A 271 6.40 21.71 -6.30
N GLY A 272 5.69 22.74 -6.76
CA GLY A 272 4.57 23.34 -6.03
C GLY A 272 3.39 23.76 -6.89
N PRO A 273 2.38 24.43 -6.28
CA PRO A 273 1.21 24.91 -7.00
C PRO A 273 1.62 25.94 -8.08
N LYS A 274 1.27 25.69 -9.34
CA LYS A 274 1.55 26.58 -10.48
C LYS A 274 1.01 28.00 -10.22
N GLY A 275 1.90 28.99 -10.13
CA GLY A 275 1.60 30.38 -9.82
C GLY A 275 1.16 30.64 -8.37
N GLY A 276 1.36 29.68 -7.47
CA GLY A 276 0.92 29.74 -6.07
C GLY A 276 2.08 29.77 -5.06
N SER A 277 1.74 29.61 -3.77
CA SER A 277 2.73 29.46 -2.69
C SER A 277 2.40 28.31 -1.74
N LEU A 278 3.40 27.84 -1.01
CA LEU A 278 3.26 26.92 0.12
C LEU A 278 3.91 27.52 1.36
N VAL A 279 3.29 27.30 2.52
CA VAL A 279 3.78 27.77 3.82
C VAL A 279 4.18 26.56 4.66
N LEU A 280 5.36 26.65 5.28
CA LEU A 280 5.81 25.75 6.33
C LEU A 280 5.47 26.42 7.67
N PRO A 281 4.57 25.83 8.47
CA PRO A 281 4.24 26.34 9.80
C PRO A 281 5.24 25.85 10.86
N GLY A 282 5.49 26.69 11.87
CA GLY A 282 6.20 26.35 13.09
C GLY A 282 5.29 25.70 14.13
N ASN A 283 5.87 25.35 15.28
CA ASN A 283 5.20 24.57 16.33
C ASN A 283 3.98 25.25 16.97
N ASP A 284 3.89 26.58 16.88
CA ASP A 284 2.78 27.40 17.41
C ASP A 284 1.90 28.00 16.30
N GLY A 285 2.10 27.57 15.05
CA GLY A 285 1.39 28.08 13.88
C GLY A 285 2.00 29.34 13.26
N GLU A 286 3.15 29.82 13.77
CA GLU A 286 3.91 30.88 13.11
C GLU A 286 4.41 30.43 11.72
N LYS A 287 4.60 31.36 10.78
CA LYS A 287 5.22 31.03 9.49
C LYS A 287 6.72 30.85 9.73
N ILE A 288 7.28 29.70 9.36
CA ILE A 288 8.74 29.50 9.36
C ILE A 288 9.35 29.66 7.97
N GLN A 289 8.62 29.28 6.92
CA GLN A 289 9.00 29.51 5.53
C GLN A 289 7.76 29.66 4.63
N GLU A 290 7.84 30.48 3.59
CA GLU A 290 6.85 30.54 2.50
C GLU A 290 7.55 30.55 1.14
N ARG A 291 7.26 29.58 0.28
CA ARG A 291 7.84 29.44 -1.06
C ARG A 291 6.81 29.69 -2.14
N PHE A 292 7.17 30.50 -3.14
CA PHE A 292 6.38 30.85 -4.31
C PHE A 292 6.89 30.10 -5.54
N TYR A 293 5.97 29.75 -6.44
CA TYR A 293 6.24 28.96 -7.64
C TYR A 293 5.77 29.68 -8.91
N ASP A 294 6.45 29.43 -10.03
CA ASP A 294 6.06 29.93 -11.34
C ASP A 294 4.87 29.15 -11.94
N GLU A 295 4.48 29.50 -13.17
CA GLU A 295 3.40 28.82 -13.91
C GLU A 295 3.70 27.35 -14.26
N ASN A 296 4.96 26.91 -14.16
CA ASN A 296 5.38 25.53 -14.35
C ASN A 296 5.37 24.73 -13.04
N GLY A 297 5.31 25.40 -11.89
CA GLY A 297 5.37 24.81 -10.57
C GLY A 297 6.80 24.75 -10.01
N GLU A 298 7.75 25.45 -10.63
CA GLU A 298 9.15 25.56 -10.19
C GLU A 298 9.30 26.71 -9.18
N PRO A 299 10.18 26.58 -8.19
CA PRO A 299 10.30 27.57 -7.12
C PRO A 299 11.03 28.80 -7.62
N ILE A 300 10.46 29.97 -7.38
CA ILE A 300 11.02 31.27 -7.81
C ILE A 300 11.50 32.11 -6.64
N LYS A 301 10.97 31.87 -5.45
CA LYS A 301 11.23 32.71 -4.27
C LYS A 301 10.86 31.98 -3.00
N ASP A 302 11.66 32.10 -1.95
CA ASP A 302 11.26 31.77 -0.59
C ASP A 302 11.53 32.90 0.40
N TYR A 303 10.63 33.00 1.37
CA TYR A 303 10.75 33.87 2.54
C TYR A 303 10.98 32.97 3.76
N ASP A 304 12.04 33.23 4.50
CA ASP A 304 12.42 32.49 5.70
C ASP A 304 12.28 33.36 6.95
N TRP A 305 11.55 32.86 7.94
CA TRP A 305 11.31 33.54 9.21
C TRP A 305 12.16 32.97 10.37
N HIS A 306 12.82 31.82 10.19
CA HIS A 306 13.70 31.22 11.21
C HIS A 306 14.63 30.15 10.60
N PRO A 307 15.88 29.94 11.08
CA PRO A 307 16.72 30.82 11.91
C PRO A 307 17.48 31.87 11.08
N ASP A 308 17.75 33.03 11.68
CA ASP A 308 18.46 34.14 11.03
C ASP A 308 19.98 33.91 11.07
N HIS A 309 20.58 33.61 9.92
CA HIS A 309 22.04 33.64 9.79
C HIS A 309 22.61 35.07 9.71
N GLY A 310 22.01 36.02 10.45
CA GLY A 310 22.35 37.44 10.44
C GLY A 310 21.76 38.25 9.28
N ALA A 311 20.75 37.72 8.58
CA ALA A 311 20.15 38.34 7.39
C ALA A 311 18.86 39.17 7.65
N GLY A 312 18.39 39.21 8.91
CA GLY A 312 17.10 39.82 9.27
C GLY A 312 15.91 38.89 9.00
N THR A 313 14.78 39.17 9.65
CA THR A 313 13.60 38.30 9.65
C THR A 313 12.35 39.07 9.20
N PRO A 314 11.65 38.65 8.13
CA PRO A 314 12.04 37.57 7.21
C PRO A 314 13.19 37.97 6.27
N HIS A 315 13.97 36.99 5.81
CA HIS A 315 14.88 37.18 4.69
C HIS A 315 14.38 36.42 3.46
N VAL A 316 14.82 36.85 2.29
CA VAL A 316 14.33 36.39 0.99
C VAL A 316 15.48 35.70 0.26
N HIS A 317 15.26 34.50 -0.28
CA HIS A 317 16.11 33.96 -1.34
C HIS A 317 15.32 33.97 -2.65
N ASP A 318 15.87 34.68 -3.63
CA ASP A 318 15.39 34.58 -5.00
C ASP A 318 16.05 33.35 -5.64
N TRP A 319 15.24 32.47 -6.20
CA TRP A 319 15.74 31.29 -6.90
C TRP A 319 16.12 31.72 -8.32
N GLU A 320 17.39 32.06 -8.54
CA GLU A 320 17.86 32.40 -9.88
C GLU A 320 17.82 31.16 -10.80
N PRO A 321 17.07 31.20 -11.92
CA PRO A 321 17.18 30.18 -12.95
C PRO A 321 18.57 30.29 -13.60
N GLN A 322 19.43 29.30 -13.38
CA GLN A 322 20.72 29.21 -14.05
C GLN A 322 20.49 29.14 -15.57
N PRO A 323 21.08 30.02 -16.38
CA PRO A 323 20.97 29.92 -17.83
C PRO A 323 21.80 28.73 -18.30
N PHE A 324 21.23 27.91 -19.20
CA PHE A 324 21.80 26.77 -19.92
C PHE A 324 21.37 25.35 -19.46
N GLY A 325 20.25 24.88 -20.02
CA GLY A 325 20.10 23.55 -20.65
C GLY A 325 19.88 22.32 -19.76
N PRO A 326 19.22 21.26 -20.29
CA PRO A 326 18.56 20.23 -19.50
C PRO A 326 19.58 19.32 -18.79
N ARG A 327 19.55 19.28 -17.46
CA ARG A 327 20.35 18.33 -16.68
C ARG A 327 19.53 17.07 -16.39
N ASN A 328 19.94 15.99 -17.05
CA ASN A 328 19.58 14.62 -16.75
C ASN A 328 19.79 14.27 -15.27
N GLN A 329 19.02 13.28 -14.81
CA GLN A 329 19.26 12.48 -13.61
C GLN A 329 20.73 12.04 -13.51
N ARG A 330 21.56 12.81 -12.79
CA ARG A 330 22.80 12.42 -12.08
C ARG A 330 23.56 13.69 -11.70
N ASP A 331 23.11 14.30 -10.61
CA ASP A 331 23.91 15.11 -9.68
C ASP A 331 23.06 15.26 -8.42
N ARG A 332 22.75 14.11 -7.80
CA ARG A 332 22.34 14.08 -6.40
C ARG A 332 23.62 14.26 -5.61
N ASP A 333 23.63 15.25 -4.72
CA ASP A 333 24.73 15.68 -3.86
C ASP A 333 25.77 16.60 -4.51
N LYS A 334 25.52 17.92 -4.44
CA LYS A 334 26.52 18.91 -3.97
C LYS A 334 25.99 20.36 -3.84
N LYS A 335 26.23 20.89 -2.64
CA LYS A 335 26.53 22.29 -2.26
C LYS A 335 25.35 23.26 -2.02
N ARG A 336 25.01 23.41 -0.73
CA ARG A 336 24.76 24.74 -0.13
C ARG A 336 26.02 25.59 -0.38
N GLY A 337 25.88 26.75 -1.00
CA GLY A 337 26.96 27.74 -1.09
C GLY A 337 27.30 28.29 0.30
N PRO A 338 28.59 28.52 0.64
CA PRO A 338 29.00 28.91 1.98
C PRO A 338 28.84 30.43 2.18
N GLY A 339 28.49 30.83 3.40
CA GLY A 339 28.74 32.19 3.85
C GLY A 339 30.24 32.42 4.04
N ARG A 340 30.77 33.49 3.42
CA ARG A 340 31.72 34.49 3.98
C ARG A 340 32.07 35.50 2.88
N LYS A 341 32.03 36.80 3.19
CA LYS A 341 32.61 37.85 2.31
C LYS A 341 34.13 37.92 2.53
N PRO A 342 34.95 38.07 1.47
CA PRO A 342 36.39 38.30 1.62
C PRO A 342 36.68 39.73 2.09
N GLU A 343 37.63 39.87 3.01
CA GLU A 343 38.27 41.16 3.33
C GLU A 343 39.48 41.41 2.42
N PRO A 344 39.88 42.68 2.19
CA PRO A 344 40.97 43.00 1.28
C PRO A 344 42.33 42.66 1.93
N GLY A 345 43.05 41.67 1.40
CA GLY A 345 44.47 41.48 1.75
C GLY A 345 45.08 40.08 1.67
N GLU A 346 44.34 39.01 1.40
CA GLU A 346 44.94 37.66 1.37
C GLU A 346 45.34 37.25 -0.06
N CYS A 347 46.65 37.02 -0.25
CA CYS A 347 47.23 36.41 -1.45
C CYS A 347 47.20 34.88 -1.31
N GLU A 348 46.70 34.23 -2.37
CA GLU A 348 46.59 32.79 -2.72
C GLU A 348 46.46 31.72 -1.62
#